data_AF-A0A7S1QPP9-F1
#
_entry.id   AF-A0A7S1QPP9-F1
#
_cell.length_a   1.000
_cell.length_b   1.000
_cell.length_c   1.000
_cell.angle_alpha   90.00
_cell.angle_beta   90.00
_cell.angle_gamma   90.00
#
_symmetry.space_group_name_H-M   'P 1'
#
loop_
_entity.id
_entity.type
_entity.pdbx_description
1 polymer ?
#
loop_
_entity_poly.entity_id
_entity_poly.type
_entity_poly.pdbx_seq_one_letter_code
_entity_poly.pdbx_strand_id
1 'polypeptide(L)'
;SDRILPAASPLRDAGVEDGAQLTLVVTFPAVEYRVMQGVVLKKSGAEPSVSKVLKWQRKVGSKIRTTGQIWTGPAGGEWVEVDPSAEKPGWLFIGGPGFNLRGPLLEEVAPGEEEPRILLIRSPLEDDDLRELCLKPSLTLWEVKCWIGI
;
A
#
# COMPACT_ATOMS: atom_id res chain seq x y z
N SER A 1 21.62 -75.04 -5.88
CA SER A 1 20.16 -74.94 -5.72
C SER A 1 19.65 -73.75 -6.52
N ASP A 2 19.30 -74.02 -7.76
CA ASP A 2 18.61 -73.12 -8.67
C ASP A 2 17.21 -72.77 -8.14
N ARG A 3 16.86 -71.48 -8.16
CA ARG A 3 15.47 -71.02 -8.11
C ARG A 3 15.27 -69.92 -9.15
N ILE A 4 14.77 -70.34 -10.29
CA ILE A 4 14.15 -69.51 -11.32
C ILE A 4 12.76 -69.13 -10.79
N LEU A 5 12.40 -67.84 -10.80
CA LEU A 5 11.02 -67.36 -10.65
C LEU A 5 10.62 -66.62 -11.93
N PRO A 6 9.40 -66.86 -12.47
CA PRO A 6 8.93 -66.21 -13.68
C PRO A 6 8.27 -64.85 -13.40
N ALA A 7 8.26 -64.04 -14.45
CA ALA A 7 7.69 -62.71 -14.57
C ALA A 7 6.15 -62.68 -14.44
N ALA A 8 5.64 -61.62 -13.83
CA ALA A 8 4.45 -60.89 -14.29
C ALA A 8 4.32 -59.58 -13.49
N SER A 9 4.66 -58.45 -14.12
CA SER A 9 4.28 -57.13 -13.64
C SER A 9 2.93 -56.76 -14.27
N PRO A 10 1.88 -56.46 -13.49
CA PRO A 10 0.73 -55.73 -14.01
C PRO A 10 1.10 -54.25 -14.07
N LEU A 11 1.29 -53.74 -15.29
CA LEU A 11 1.20 -52.32 -15.61
C LEU A 11 -0.17 -51.83 -15.11
N ARG A 12 -0.15 -51.09 -14.01
CA ARG A 12 -1.29 -50.26 -13.60
C ARG A 12 -1.20 -49.00 -14.44
N ASP A 13 -2.12 -48.86 -15.39
CA ASP A 13 -2.42 -47.58 -16.02
C ASP A 13 -2.88 -46.62 -14.92
N ALA A 14 -1.96 -45.77 -14.46
CA ALA A 14 -2.30 -44.58 -13.72
C ALA A 14 -2.82 -43.56 -14.73
N GLY A 15 -4.15 -43.47 -14.84
CA GLY A 15 -4.79 -42.33 -15.50
C GLY A 15 -4.39 -41.05 -14.78
N VAL A 16 -3.46 -40.31 -15.38
CA VAL A 16 -3.14 -38.94 -15.00
C VAL A 16 -4.13 -38.04 -15.71
N GLU A 17 -5.33 -37.94 -15.16
CA GLU A 17 -6.23 -36.82 -15.44
C GLU A 17 -6.07 -35.82 -14.29
N ASP A 18 -4.98 -35.06 -14.30
CA ASP A 18 -4.88 -33.91 -13.43
C ASP A 18 -4.45 -32.71 -14.26
N GLY A 19 -5.46 -32.05 -14.83
CA GLY A 19 -5.37 -30.74 -15.44
C GLY A 19 -5.14 -29.66 -14.38
N ALA A 20 -4.13 -29.85 -13.53
CA ALA A 20 -3.73 -28.89 -12.51
C ALA A 20 -3.21 -27.63 -13.22
N GLN A 21 -4.08 -26.63 -13.33
CA GLN A 21 -3.75 -25.33 -13.85
C GLN A 21 -2.77 -24.68 -12.87
N LEU A 22 -1.51 -24.54 -13.29
CA LEU A 22 -0.48 -23.90 -12.47
C LEU A 22 -0.78 -22.41 -12.34
N THR A 23 -1.25 -21.99 -11.17
CA THR A 23 -1.40 -20.57 -10.85
C THR A 23 -0.06 -20.02 -10.37
N LEU A 24 0.59 -19.21 -11.21
CA LEU A 24 1.77 -18.47 -10.81
C LEU A 24 1.35 -17.34 -9.84
N VAL A 25 1.70 -17.47 -8.57
CA VAL A 25 1.51 -16.41 -7.58
C VAL A 25 2.78 -15.55 -7.56
N VAL A 26 2.73 -14.39 -8.20
CA VAL A 26 3.80 -13.39 -8.08
C VAL A 26 3.56 -12.61 -6.80
N THR A 27 4.37 -12.87 -5.77
CA THR A 27 4.34 -12.11 -4.53
C THR A 27 5.34 -10.95 -4.62
N PHE A 28 4.85 -9.72 -4.54
CA PHE A 28 5.72 -8.56 -4.33
C PHE A 28 6.11 -8.49 -2.85
N PRO A 29 7.34 -8.04 -2.53
CA PRO A 29 7.70 -7.81 -1.14
C PRO A 29 6.76 -6.75 -0.56
N ALA A 30 6.23 -7.00 0.64
CA ALA A 30 5.39 -6.04 1.32
C ALA A 30 6.14 -4.71 1.50
N VAL A 31 5.49 -3.61 1.16
CA VAL A 31 6.05 -2.25 1.25
C VAL A 31 5.34 -1.49 2.37
N GLU A 32 6.07 -0.69 3.12
CA GLU A 32 5.49 0.18 4.15
C GLU A 32 5.32 1.60 3.61
N TYR A 33 4.14 2.17 3.80
CA TYR A 33 3.86 3.58 3.53
C TYR A 33 3.62 4.32 4.83
N ARG A 34 4.24 5.49 4.98
CA ARG A 34 4.10 6.38 6.13
C ARG A 34 2.97 7.38 5.88
N VAL A 35 2.16 7.61 6.91
CA VAL A 35 1.11 8.63 6.91
C VAL A 35 1.72 10.02 7.06
N MET A 36 1.57 10.84 6.03
CA MET A 36 2.16 12.19 5.97
C MET A 36 1.26 13.26 6.56
N GLN A 37 -0.06 13.04 6.53
CA GLN A 37 -1.08 13.96 7.03
C GLN A 37 -2.18 13.17 7.76
N GLY A 38 -2.87 13.79 8.73
CA GLY A 38 -3.81 13.09 9.62
C GLY A 38 -5.00 12.45 8.90
N VAL A 39 -5.35 12.95 7.71
CA VAL A 39 -6.41 12.40 6.87
C VAL A 39 -5.79 11.64 5.70
N VAL A 40 -6.18 10.37 5.55
CA VAL A 40 -5.89 9.57 4.35
C VAL A 40 -7.17 9.34 3.56
N LEU A 41 -7.06 9.18 2.24
CA LEU A 41 -8.18 8.82 1.38
C LEU A 41 -8.12 7.32 1.07
N LYS A 42 -9.24 6.63 1.26
CA LYS A 42 -9.36 5.18 1.05
C LYS A 42 -10.48 4.85 0.07
N LYS A 43 -10.22 3.93 -0.86
CA LYS A 43 -11.24 3.21 -1.63
C LYS A 43 -11.37 1.80 -1.04
N SER A 44 -12.58 1.36 -0.77
CA SER A 44 -12.83 0.01 -0.24
C SER A 44 -12.85 -1.05 -1.35
N GLY A 45 -12.47 -2.29 -1.06
CA GLY A 45 -12.57 -3.39 -2.02
C GLY A 45 -11.39 -3.50 -2.98
N ALA A 46 -11.35 -4.60 -3.73
CA ALA A 46 -10.21 -4.96 -4.58
C ALA A 46 -10.12 -4.12 -5.86
N GLU A 47 -11.24 -3.70 -6.43
CA GLU A 47 -11.28 -2.94 -7.69
C GLU A 47 -11.27 -1.42 -7.41
N PRO A 48 -10.18 -0.69 -7.72
CA PRO A 48 -10.09 0.73 -7.38
C PRO A 48 -10.98 1.62 -8.25
N SER A 49 -11.37 1.18 -9.45
CA SER A 49 -12.13 2.02 -10.40
C SER A 49 -13.58 2.28 -9.96
N VAL A 50 -14.21 1.35 -9.27
CA VAL A 50 -15.66 1.40 -8.94
C VAL A 50 -15.93 1.95 -7.54
N SER A 51 -14.93 1.92 -6.67
CA SER A 51 -15.14 2.15 -5.25
C SER A 51 -15.21 3.63 -4.86
N LYS A 52 -16.17 3.93 -3.97
CA LYS A 52 -16.32 5.25 -3.34
C LYS A 52 -15.08 5.59 -2.52
N VAL A 53 -14.63 6.84 -2.62
CA VAL A 53 -13.54 7.40 -1.82
C VAL A 53 -14.10 7.83 -0.46
N LEU A 54 -13.45 7.37 0.61
CA LEU A 54 -13.74 7.67 1.99
C LEU A 54 -12.56 8.41 2.62
N LYS A 55 -12.84 9.40 3.48
CA LYS A 55 -11.82 10.00 4.34
C LYS A 55 -11.64 9.10 5.56
N TRP A 56 -10.39 8.87 5.94
CA TRP A 56 -10.04 8.05 7.08
C TRP A 56 -8.98 8.75 7.92
N GLN A 57 -9.22 8.86 9.22
CA GLN A 57 -8.28 9.46 10.15
C GLN A 57 -7.21 8.44 10.53
N ARG A 58 -5.94 8.84 10.43
CA ARG A 58 -4.78 8.04 10.82
C ARG A 58 -3.78 8.91 11.58
N LYS A 59 -3.02 8.28 12.48
CA LYS A 59 -1.98 8.96 13.24
C LYS A 59 -0.85 9.36 12.29
N VAL A 60 -0.44 10.63 12.28
CA VAL A 60 0.67 11.09 11.44
C VAL A 60 1.98 10.42 11.85
N GLY A 61 2.78 10.03 10.87
CA GLY A 61 4.01 9.25 11.04
C GLY A 61 3.79 7.74 11.28
N SER A 62 2.54 7.29 11.48
CA SER A 62 2.27 5.85 11.50
C SER A 62 2.55 5.20 10.14
N LYS A 63 2.86 3.90 10.16
CA LYS A 63 3.12 3.12 8.96
C LYS A 63 1.95 2.18 8.65
N ILE A 64 1.71 1.98 7.36
CA ILE A 64 0.68 1.09 6.82
C ILE A 64 1.38 0.07 5.92
N ARG A 65 1.08 -1.21 6.13
CA ARG A 65 1.57 -2.28 5.27
C ARG A 65 0.75 -2.35 3.99
N THR A 66 1.44 -2.42 2.87
CA THR A 66 0.86 -2.42 1.52
C THR A 66 1.43 -3.56 0.70
N THR A 67 0.75 -3.92 -0.38
CA THR A 67 1.25 -4.92 -1.34
C THR A 67 2.30 -4.35 -2.29
N GLY A 68 2.49 -3.02 -2.29
CA GLY A 68 3.32 -2.31 -3.26
C GLY A 68 2.65 -2.13 -4.64
N GLN A 69 1.46 -2.71 -4.86
CA GLN A 69 0.74 -2.52 -6.12
C GLN A 69 0.22 -1.08 -6.23
N ILE A 70 0.60 -0.40 -7.30
CA ILE A 70 0.20 0.98 -7.60
C ILE A 70 -0.89 1.01 -8.67
N TRP A 71 -1.86 1.89 -8.48
CA TRP A 71 -2.88 2.22 -9.48
C TRP A 71 -2.95 3.73 -9.66
N THR A 72 -2.90 4.18 -10.91
CA THR A 72 -3.10 5.58 -11.26
C THR A 72 -4.56 5.80 -11.62
N GLY A 73 -5.25 6.64 -10.85
CA GLY A 73 -6.64 6.95 -11.09
C GLY A 73 -6.87 7.80 -12.35
N PRO A 74 -8.12 7.93 -12.82
CA PRO A 74 -8.43 8.68 -14.05
C PRO A 74 -8.00 10.15 -14.03
N ALA A 75 -7.94 10.76 -12.84
CA ALA A 75 -7.49 12.13 -12.66
C ALA A 75 -5.96 12.27 -12.57
N GLY A 76 -5.21 11.17 -12.63
CA GLY A 76 -3.74 11.12 -12.55
C GLY A 76 -3.16 10.94 -11.15
N GLY A 77 -4.00 10.86 -10.11
CA GLY A 77 -3.55 10.64 -8.74
C GLY A 77 -3.22 9.17 -8.46
N GLU A 78 -2.21 8.92 -7.64
CA GLU A 78 -1.66 7.59 -7.38
C GLU A 78 -2.23 6.95 -6.12
N TRP A 79 -2.42 5.64 -6.18
CA TRP A 79 -2.99 4.84 -5.11
C TRP A 79 -2.14 3.60 -4.89
N VAL A 80 -2.04 3.16 -3.64
CA VAL A 80 -1.39 1.92 -3.25
C VAL A 80 -2.40 0.94 -2.64
N GLU A 81 -2.31 -0.33 -3.01
CA GLU A 81 -3.15 -1.38 -2.44
C GLU A 81 -2.70 -1.75 -1.03
N VAL A 82 -3.67 -1.84 -0.11
CA VAL A 82 -3.47 -2.22 1.28
C VAL A 82 -3.27 -3.73 1.38
N ASP A 83 -2.30 -4.15 2.18
CA ASP A 83 -2.10 -5.57 2.48
C ASP A 83 -3.30 -6.14 3.25
N PRO A 84 -4.07 -7.09 2.66
CA PRO A 84 -5.28 -7.63 3.29
C PRO A 84 -4.99 -8.46 4.54
N SER A 85 -3.74 -8.89 4.76
CA SER A 85 -3.33 -9.59 5.98
C SER A 85 -3.14 -8.64 7.17
N ALA A 86 -2.90 -7.35 6.91
CA ALA A 86 -2.68 -6.34 7.93
C ALA A 86 -3.97 -5.54 8.22
N GLU A 87 -4.74 -5.21 7.18
CA GLU A 87 -5.91 -4.33 7.31
C GLU A 87 -7.05 -4.69 6.32
N LYS A 88 -8.20 -4.01 6.45
CA LYS A 88 -9.34 -4.20 5.53
C LYS A 88 -8.91 -3.90 4.08
N PRO A 89 -9.20 -4.79 3.11
CA PRO A 89 -8.82 -4.61 1.71
C PRO A 89 -9.26 -3.25 1.14
N GLY A 90 -8.43 -2.69 0.28
CA GLY A 90 -8.71 -1.41 -0.35
C GLY A 90 -7.46 -0.76 -0.89
N TRP A 91 -7.63 0.48 -1.32
CA TRP A 91 -6.58 1.30 -1.91
C TRP A 91 -6.47 2.61 -1.14
N LEU A 92 -5.25 3.05 -0.88
CA LEU A 92 -4.97 4.32 -0.21
C LEU A 92 -4.34 5.29 -1.18
N PHE A 93 -4.77 6.54 -1.12
CA PHE A 93 -4.22 7.60 -1.96
C PHE A 93 -2.84 8.00 -1.47
N ILE A 94 -1.86 7.95 -2.37
CA ILE A 94 -0.50 8.44 -2.11
C ILE A 94 -0.47 9.95 -2.26
N GLY A 95 -0.89 10.44 -3.43
CA GLY A 95 -0.78 11.85 -3.78
C GLY A 95 -1.07 12.09 -5.26
N GLY A 96 -0.92 13.34 -5.67
CA GLY A 96 -1.14 13.76 -7.05
C GLY A 96 -2.48 14.50 -7.28
N PRO A 97 -2.83 14.76 -8.55
CA PRO A 97 -4.00 15.55 -8.91
C PRO A 97 -5.34 14.88 -8.52
N GLY A 98 -6.41 15.68 -8.47
CA GLY A 98 -7.80 15.22 -8.34
C GLY A 98 -8.52 15.58 -7.05
N PHE A 99 -7.79 15.85 -5.94
CA PHE A 99 -8.40 16.14 -4.63
C PHE A 99 -8.06 17.52 -4.05
N ASN A 100 -7.36 18.36 -4.81
CA ASN A 100 -6.88 19.68 -4.36
C ASN A 100 -6.12 19.61 -3.01
N LEU A 101 -5.37 18.52 -2.83
CA LEU A 101 -4.53 18.31 -1.65
C LEU A 101 -3.14 18.87 -1.92
N ARG A 102 -2.55 19.47 -0.89
CA ARG A 102 -1.18 19.97 -0.96
C ARG A 102 -0.25 18.96 -0.29
N GLY A 103 0.77 18.55 -1.03
CA GLY A 103 1.70 17.50 -0.61
C GLY A 103 1.08 16.08 -0.65
N PRO A 104 1.92 15.05 -0.45
CA PRO A 104 1.47 13.67 -0.39
C PRO A 104 0.68 13.39 0.91
N LEU A 105 -0.21 12.40 0.86
CA LEU A 105 -0.87 11.83 2.05
C LEU A 105 -0.10 10.62 2.58
N LEU A 106 0.53 9.86 1.69
CA LEU A 106 1.38 8.74 2.03
C LEU A 106 2.73 8.84 1.33
N GLU A 107 3.74 8.24 1.95
CA GLU A 107 5.08 8.18 1.38
C GLU A 107 5.70 6.82 1.65
N GLU A 108 6.33 6.21 0.64
CA GLU A 108 7.02 4.93 0.80
C GLU A 108 8.20 5.07 1.77
N VAL A 109 8.34 4.09 2.67
CA VAL A 109 9.42 4.02 3.65
C VAL A 109 10.54 3.13 3.12
N ALA A 110 11.71 3.72 2.88
CA ALA A 110 12.88 2.96 2.45
C ALA A 110 13.50 2.19 3.63
N PRO A 111 14.09 1.00 3.39
CA PRO A 111 14.86 0.30 4.42
C PRO A 111 16.02 1.17 4.94
N GLY A 112 16.10 1.32 6.26
CA GLY A 112 17.16 2.13 6.91
C GLY A 112 16.97 3.64 6.82
N GLU A 113 15.79 4.10 6.38
CA GLU A 113 15.45 5.53 6.38
C GLU A 113 15.46 6.11 7.80
N GLU A 114 15.94 7.36 7.93
CA GLU A 114 15.94 8.10 9.19
C GLU A 114 14.50 8.31 9.71
N GLU A 115 14.35 8.36 11.04
CA GLU A 115 13.05 8.62 11.65
C GLU A 115 12.52 10.01 11.28
N PRO A 116 11.24 10.11 10.86
CA PRO A 116 10.65 11.38 10.48
C PRO A 116 10.37 12.24 11.71
N ARG A 117 10.21 13.54 11.50
CA ARG A 117 9.76 14.48 12.54
C ARG A 117 8.31 14.85 12.31
N ILE A 118 7.56 15.05 13.40
CA ILE A 118 6.19 15.56 13.32
C ILE A 118 6.22 17.07 13.56
N LEU A 119 5.79 17.84 12.57
CA LEU A 119 5.60 19.28 12.68
C LEU A 119 4.14 19.55 13.05
N LEU A 120 3.96 20.28 14.16
CA LEU A 120 2.67 20.79 14.59
C LEU A 120 2.51 22.23 14.08
N ILE A 121 1.45 22.48 13.34
CA ILE A 121 1.16 23.76 12.72
C ILE A 121 -0.17 24.25 13.23
N ARG A 122 -0.17 25.46 13.78
CA ARG A 122 -1.39 26.14 14.20
C ARG A 122 -1.81 27.14 13.13
N SER A 123 -3.08 27.09 12.72
CA SER A 123 -3.66 28.12 11.85
C SER A 123 -3.68 29.46 12.60
N PRO A 124 -3.21 30.57 12.00
CA PRO A 124 -3.37 31.89 12.58
C PRO A 124 -4.81 32.44 12.45
N LEU A 125 -5.64 31.80 11.62
CA LEU A 125 -7.02 32.22 11.35
C LEU A 125 -8.04 31.47 12.20
N GLU A 126 -7.71 30.24 12.61
CA GLU A 126 -8.59 29.34 13.34
C GLU A 126 -7.85 28.88 14.60
N ASP A 127 -8.23 29.43 15.77
CA ASP A 127 -7.49 29.26 17.02
C ASP A 127 -7.33 27.78 17.45
N ASP A 128 -8.23 26.91 17.00
CA ASP A 128 -8.27 25.48 17.34
C ASP A 128 -7.85 24.55 16.19
N ASP A 129 -7.40 25.07 15.03
CA ASP A 129 -6.94 24.21 13.92
C ASP A 129 -5.44 23.90 14.07
N LEU A 130 -5.16 22.81 14.79
CA LEU A 130 -3.82 22.20 14.87
C LEU A 130 -3.69 21.09 13.83
N ARG A 131 -2.73 21.25 12.92
CA ARG A 131 -2.41 20.26 11.89
C ARG A 131 -1.08 19.59 12.17
N GLU A 132 -1.04 18.29 11.97
CA GLU A 132 0.19 17.50 12.06
C GLU A 132 0.68 17.16 10.65
N LEU A 133 1.95 17.44 10.38
CA LEU A 133 2.64 17.02 9.15
C LEU A 133 3.84 16.14 9.48
N CYS A 134 4.00 15.04 8.76
CA CYS A 134 5.18 14.21 8.84
C CYS A 134 6.24 14.76 7.89
N LEU A 135 7.45 15.01 8.41
CA LEU A 135 8.56 15.56 7.65
C LEU A 135 9.73 14.60 7.63
N LYS A 136 10.24 14.33 6.43
CA LYS A 136 11.57 13.71 6.28
C LYS A 136 12.66 14.69 6.73
N PRO A 137 13.74 14.22 7.34
CA PRO A 137 14.90 15.07 7.69
C PRO A 137 15.52 15.78 6.49
N SER A 138 15.37 15.22 5.28
CA SER A 138 15.84 15.81 4.03
C SER A 138 14.95 16.94 3.48
N LEU A 139 13.77 17.18 4.08
CA LEU A 139 12.77 18.09 3.54
C LEU A 139 13.09 19.53 3.97
N THR A 140 13.09 20.45 3.00
CA THR A 140 13.40 21.85 3.24
C THR A 140 12.17 22.61 3.76
N LEU A 141 12.37 23.67 4.54
CA LEU A 141 11.27 24.53 5.00
C LEU A 141 10.46 25.14 3.85
N TRP A 142 11.09 25.32 2.68
CA TRP A 142 10.41 25.79 1.47
C TRP A 142 9.39 24.78 0.96
N GLU A 143 9.77 23.51 0.86
CA GLU A 143 8.85 22.44 0.45
C GLU A 143 7.69 22.28 1.44
N VAL A 144 7.99 22.35 2.75
CA VAL A 144 6.95 22.38 3.78
C VAL A 144 6.00 23.55 3.58
N LYS A 145 6.51 24.76 3.31
CA LYS A 145 5.68 25.94 3.06
C LYS A 145 4.72 25.72 1.88
N CYS A 146 5.18 25.09 0.80
CA CYS A 146 4.33 24.75 -0.34
C CYS A 146 3.16 23.83 0.04
N TRP A 147 3.34 22.96 1.04
CA TRP A 147 2.28 22.07 1.54
C TRP A 147 1.25 22.81 2.38
N ILE A 148 1.67 23.78 3.19
CA ILE A 148 0.77 24.48 4.11
C ILE A 148 -0.06 25.54 3.38
N GLY A 149 0.51 26.13 2.33
CA GLY A 149 -0.20 27.08 1.50
C GLY A 149 -0.48 28.44 2.10
N ILE A 150 0.42 28.87 2.99
CA ILE A 150 0.51 30.24 3.52
C ILE A 150 1.27 31.13 2.53
#